data_AF-A0A9C9Q558-F1
#
_entry.id   AF-A0A9C9Q558-F1
#
_cell.length_a   1.000
_cell.length_b   1.000
_cell.length_c   1.000
_cell.angle_alpha   90.00
_cell.angle_beta   90.00
_cell.angle_gamma   90.00
#
_symmetry.space_group_name_H-M   'P 1'
#
loop_
_entity.id
_entity.type
_entity.pdbx_description
1 polymer ?
#
loop_
_entity_poly.entity_id
_entity_poly.type
_entity_poly.pdbx_seq_one_letter_code
_entity_poly.pdbx_strand_id
1 'polypeptide(L)'
;MVCSPATNRLASIVLAERLRKAVESLVIEFDGQRIPVTISLGIALRPLDGDDLQMLLGVADERLYRAKEEGRNRFCVADKTSHGDEGLALDKICPRMDEALAMIRHGNLHRLKPHLPTLLKELVPFLELVNQQSVEAQVDVGQICEIAENLQN
;
A
#
# COMPACT_ATOMS: atom_id res chain seq x y z
N MET A 1 -17.22 -8.03 -5.34
CA MET A 1 -16.56 -8.45 -4.10
C MET A 1 -16.84 -9.93 -3.87
N VAL A 2 -15.85 -10.71 -3.43
CA VAL A 2 -16.01 -12.14 -3.06
C VAL A 2 -15.71 -12.27 -1.57
N CYS A 3 -16.60 -12.93 -0.82
CA CYS A 3 -16.39 -13.25 0.59
C CYS A 3 -16.31 -14.77 0.75
N SER A 4 -15.29 -15.26 1.46
CA SER A 4 -15.04 -16.69 1.65
C SER A 4 -14.88 -16.99 3.16
N PRO A 5 -15.95 -17.42 3.84
CA PRO A 5 -15.89 -17.71 5.28
C PRO A 5 -15.00 -18.92 5.56
N ALA A 6 -14.47 -18.99 6.78
CA ALA A 6 -13.64 -20.11 7.28
C ALA A 6 -12.40 -20.44 6.41
N THR A 7 -11.91 -19.47 5.63
CA THR A 7 -10.79 -19.66 4.72
C THR A 7 -9.53 -18.99 5.28
N ASN A 8 -8.46 -19.78 5.42
CA ASN A 8 -7.18 -19.27 5.89
C ASN A 8 -6.39 -18.57 4.76
N ARG A 9 -5.32 -17.86 5.12
CA ARG A 9 -4.48 -17.11 4.16
C ARG A 9 -4.03 -17.93 2.95
N LEU A 10 -3.54 -19.15 3.16
CA LEU A 10 -3.01 -19.98 2.08
C LEU A 10 -4.13 -20.38 1.11
N ALA A 11 -5.29 -20.78 1.64
CA ALA A 11 -6.44 -21.10 0.83
C ALA A 11 -6.96 -19.87 0.05
N SER A 12 -6.94 -18.68 0.64
CA SER A 12 -7.29 -17.43 -0.05
C SER A 12 -6.33 -17.11 -1.21
N ILE A 13 -5.03 -17.34 -1.03
CA ILE A 13 -4.02 -17.19 -2.08
C ILE A 13 -4.29 -18.16 -3.23
N VAL A 14 -4.53 -19.43 -2.92
CA VAL A 14 -4.85 -20.46 -3.92
C VAL A 14 -6.12 -20.08 -4.69
N LEU A 15 -7.16 -19.61 -4.00
CA LEU A 15 -8.40 -19.15 -4.64
C LEU A 15 -8.15 -17.96 -5.57
N ALA A 16 -7.41 -16.96 -5.10
CA ALA A 16 -7.11 -15.75 -5.88
C ALA A 16 -6.31 -16.09 -7.15
N GLU A 17 -5.29 -16.94 -7.04
CA GLU A 17 -4.50 -17.34 -8.20
C GLU A 17 -5.33 -18.17 -9.20
N ARG A 18 -6.23 -19.03 -8.71
CA ARG A 18 -7.16 -19.77 -9.56
C ARG A 18 -8.09 -18.82 -10.33
N LEU A 19 -8.66 -17.82 -9.66
CA LEU A 19 -9.50 -16.81 -10.30
C LEU A 19 -8.72 -16.00 -11.32
N ARG A 20 -7.51 -15.55 -10.97
CA ARG A 20 -6.64 -14.77 -11.85
C ARG A 20 -6.33 -15.52 -13.14
N LYS A 21 -5.87 -16.77 -13.03
CA LYS A 21 -5.58 -17.63 -14.19
C LYS A 21 -6.83 -17.96 -15.01
N ALA A 22 -7.96 -18.24 -14.35
CA ALA A 22 -9.20 -18.53 -15.05
C ALA A 22 -9.62 -17.34 -15.92
N VAL A 23 -9.58 -16.11 -15.38
CA VAL A 23 -9.94 -14.92 -16.15
C VAL A 23 -8.89 -14.58 -17.22
N GLU A 24 -7.60 -14.71 -16.91
CA GLU A 24 -6.52 -14.52 -17.89
C GLU A 24 -6.65 -15.45 -19.10
N SER A 25 -7.20 -16.66 -18.92
CA SER A 25 -7.46 -17.59 -20.01
C SER A 25 -8.71 -17.27 -20.83
N LEU A 26 -9.56 -16.34 -20.39
CA LEU A 26 -10.75 -15.93 -21.13
C LEU A 26 -10.36 -15.03 -22.30
N VAL A 27 -10.83 -15.39 -23.48
CA VAL A 27 -10.81 -14.54 -24.67
C VAL A 27 -12.24 -14.13 -24.94
N ILE A 28 -12.52 -12.83 -24.78
CA ILE A 28 -13.84 -12.29 -25.08
C ILE A 28 -13.86 -11.92 -26.55
N GLU A 29 -14.79 -12.48 -27.31
CA GLU A 29 -15.04 -12.08 -28.70
C GLU A 29 -16.11 -10.98 -28.74
N PHE A 30 -15.74 -9.82 -29.28
CA PHE A 30 -16.64 -8.69 -29.47
C PHE A 30 -16.35 -8.05 -30.83
N ASP A 31 -17.38 -7.93 -31.68
CA ASP A 31 -17.28 -7.39 -33.04
C ASP A 31 -16.19 -8.07 -33.90
N GLY A 32 -16.06 -9.39 -33.78
CA GLY A 32 -15.03 -10.18 -34.47
C GLY A 32 -13.61 -10.00 -33.94
N GLN A 33 -13.40 -9.17 -32.90
CA GLN A 33 -12.11 -8.97 -32.25
C GLN A 33 -12.00 -9.81 -30.98
N ARG A 34 -10.81 -10.37 -30.76
CA ARG A 34 -10.45 -11.11 -29.54
C ARG A 34 -9.82 -10.17 -28.53
N ILE A 35 -10.52 -9.93 -27.43
CA ILE A 35 -10.09 -9.04 -26.35
C ILE A 35 -9.63 -9.90 -25.17
N PRO A 36 -8.31 -9.93 -24.87
CA PRO A 36 -7.82 -10.57 -23.67
C PRO A 36 -8.21 -9.75 -22.45
N VAL A 37 -8.67 -10.41 -21.39
CA VAL A 37 -9.03 -9.77 -20.13
C VAL A 37 -8.21 -10.34 -18.98
N THR A 38 -7.92 -9.49 -17.99
CA THR A 38 -7.23 -9.90 -16.76
C THR A 38 -7.91 -9.26 -15.56
N ILE A 39 -7.65 -9.79 -14.38
CA ILE A 39 -8.12 -9.22 -13.11
C ILE A 39 -6.95 -8.95 -12.19
N SER A 40 -7.07 -7.88 -11.40
CA SER A 40 -6.23 -7.63 -10.23
C SER A 40 -7.08 -7.80 -8.99
N LEU A 41 -6.49 -8.27 -7.90
CA LEU A 41 -7.21 -8.68 -6.71
C LEU A 41 -6.54 -8.10 -5.46
N GLY A 42 -7.34 -7.60 -4.52
CA GLY A 42 -6.89 -7.31 -3.16
C GLY A 42 -7.57 -8.26 -2.18
N ILE A 43 -6.78 -8.88 -1.31
CA ILE A 43 -7.26 -9.88 -0.35
C ILE A 43 -7.13 -9.31 1.06
N ALA A 44 -8.24 -9.24 1.80
CA ALA A 44 -8.25 -9.02 3.24
C ALA A 44 -8.68 -10.29 3.98
N LEU A 45 -8.17 -10.48 5.18
CA LEU A 45 -8.29 -11.68 6.00
C LEU A 45 -8.71 -11.30 7.41
N ARG A 46 -9.81 -11.85 7.90
CA ARG A 46 -10.15 -11.77 9.33
C ARG A 46 -9.44 -12.90 10.10
N PRO A 47 -8.88 -12.65 11.30
CA PRO A 47 -8.81 -11.38 12.03
C PRO A 47 -7.59 -10.51 11.69
N LEU A 48 -6.72 -10.96 10.79
CA LEU A 48 -5.42 -10.32 10.52
C LEU A 48 -5.54 -8.85 10.07
N ASP A 49 -6.56 -8.51 9.31
CA ASP A 49 -6.77 -7.21 8.68
C ASP A 49 -7.91 -6.40 9.34
N GLY A 50 -8.30 -6.79 10.55
CA GLY A 50 -9.41 -6.21 11.30
C GLY A 50 -10.61 -7.14 11.44
N ASP A 51 -11.52 -6.77 12.32
CA ASP A 51 -12.69 -7.57 12.69
C ASP A 51 -14.01 -7.06 12.12
N ASP A 52 -14.10 -5.77 11.79
CA ASP A 52 -15.28 -5.18 11.15
C ASP A 52 -15.16 -5.16 9.62
N LEU A 53 -16.32 -5.11 8.98
CA LEU A 53 -16.43 -5.16 7.53
C LEU A 53 -15.80 -3.93 6.84
N GLN A 54 -15.85 -2.76 7.46
CA GLN A 54 -15.37 -1.52 6.86
C GLN A 54 -13.85 -1.50 6.77
N MET A 55 -13.15 -1.96 7.81
CA MET A 55 -11.70 -2.17 7.78
C MET A 55 -11.30 -3.20 6.71
N LEU A 56 -11.95 -4.36 6.70
CA LEU A 56 -11.66 -5.42 5.73
C LEU A 56 -11.84 -4.95 4.28
N LEU A 57 -12.87 -4.15 4.01
CA LEU A 57 -13.11 -3.53 2.70
C LEU A 57 -12.01 -2.54 2.34
N GLY A 58 -11.66 -1.63 3.25
CA GLY A 58 -10.61 -0.64 3.02
C GLY A 58 -9.27 -1.30 2.70
N VAL A 59 -8.90 -2.35 3.44
CA VAL A 59 -7.66 -3.12 3.21
C VAL A 59 -7.71 -3.87 1.87
N ALA A 60 -8.84 -4.49 1.52
CA ALA A 60 -9.01 -5.16 0.25
C ALA A 60 -8.89 -4.18 -0.93
N ASP A 61 -9.49 -3.00 -0.83
CA ASP A 61 -9.41 -1.97 -1.87
C ASP A 61 -8.00 -1.39 -2.00
N GLU A 62 -7.30 -1.14 -0.89
CA GLU A 62 -5.90 -0.70 -0.93
C GLU A 62 -5.02 -1.73 -1.64
N ARG A 63 -5.17 -3.02 -1.30
CA ARG A 63 -4.41 -4.10 -1.93
C ARG A 63 -4.77 -4.28 -3.40
N LEU A 64 -6.03 -4.06 -3.76
CA LEU A 64 -6.46 -4.06 -5.15
C LEU A 64 -5.81 -2.92 -5.93
N TYR A 65 -5.69 -1.74 -5.31
CA TYR A 65 -5.02 -0.59 -5.90
C TYR A 65 -3.52 -0.88 -6.10
N ARG A 66 -2.82 -1.38 -5.08
CA ARG A 66 -1.41 -1.82 -5.20
C ARG A 66 -1.22 -2.84 -6.32
N ALA A 67 -2.08 -3.85 -6.40
CA ALA A 67 -2.03 -4.85 -7.46
C ALA A 67 -2.16 -4.22 -8.86
N LYS A 68 -2.93 -3.13 -9.00
CA LYS A 68 -3.07 -2.39 -10.25
C LYS A 68 -1.83 -1.54 -10.57
N GLU A 69 -1.19 -0.94 -9.57
CA GLU A 69 0.01 -0.12 -9.74
C GLU A 69 1.26 -0.96 -10.02
N GLU A 70 1.41 -2.12 -9.37
CA GLU A 70 2.58 -2.99 -9.50
C GLU A 70 2.64 -3.77 -10.83
N GLY A 71 1.74 -3.50 -11.78
CA GLY A 71 1.74 -4.11 -13.12
C GLY A 71 0.51 -4.95 -13.44
N ARG A 72 -0.56 -4.86 -12.63
CA ARG A 72 -1.84 -5.56 -12.85
C ARG A 72 -1.68 -7.09 -12.89
N ASN A 73 -2.78 -7.77 -13.23
CA ASN A 73 -2.85 -9.22 -13.39
C ASN A 73 -2.15 -9.98 -12.26
N ARG A 74 -2.49 -9.62 -11.01
CA ARG A 74 -1.90 -10.16 -9.79
C ARG A 74 -2.82 -9.94 -8.59
N PHE A 75 -2.47 -10.55 -7.47
CA PHE A 75 -3.13 -10.30 -6.20
C PHE A 75 -2.13 -9.75 -5.18
N CYS A 76 -2.62 -8.92 -4.25
CA CYS A 76 -1.87 -8.49 -3.07
C CYS A 76 -2.57 -8.98 -1.79
N VAL A 77 -1.80 -9.46 -0.82
CA VAL A 77 -2.26 -10.01 0.46
C VAL A 77 -1.21 -9.71 1.55
N ALA A 78 -1.62 -9.58 2.81
CA ALA A 78 -0.71 -9.36 3.95
C ALA A 78 0.44 -10.38 3.98
N ASP A 79 1.66 -9.96 4.30
CA ASP A 79 2.78 -10.88 4.56
C ASP A 79 2.71 -11.49 5.96
N LYS A 80 3.31 -12.69 6.12
CA LYS A 80 3.25 -13.48 7.37
C LYS A 80 4.04 -12.87 8.55
N THR A 81 4.70 -11.73 8.37
CA THR A 81 5.69 -11.21 9.33
C THR A 81 5.18 -9.96 10.03
N SER A 82 4.29 -10.11 11.01
CA SER A 82 4.44 -9.53 12.35
C SER A 82 3.44 -10.18 13.30
N HIS A 83 3.92 -10.46 14.50
CA HIS A 83 3.17 -11.05 15.60
C HIS A 83 1.91 -10.25 15.94
N GLY A 84 0.90 -10.94 16.46
CA GLY A 84 -0.34 -10.31 16.91
C GLY A 84 -0.05 -9.23 17.94
N ASP A 85 -0.60 -8.05 17.70
CA ASP A 85 -1.05 -7.14 18.74
C ASP A 85 -2.12 -6.20 18.18
N GLU A 86 -2.94 -5.71 19.08
CA GLU A 86 -4.27 -5.13 18.96
C GLU A 86 -4.46 -4.01 17.90
N GLY A 87 -5.62 -4.05 17.21
CA GLY A 87 -6.27 -2.88 16.59
C GLY A 87 -5.48 -2.17 15.49
N LEU A 88 -5.62 -2.60 14.24
CA LEU A 88 -5.04 -1.91 13.07
C LEU A 88 -5.74 -0.58 12.79
N ALA A 89 -5.37 0.44 13.56
CA ALA A 89 -5.43 1.82 13.12
C ALA A 89 -4.61 1.94 11.84
N LEU A 90 -5.30 2.18 10.72
CA LEU A 90 -4.77 2.46 9.38
C LEU A 90 -3.86 3.72 9.30
N ASP A 91 -3.51 4.31 10.44
CA ASP A 91 -2.65 5.49 10.65
C ASP A 91 -1.26 5.15 11.24
N LYS A 92 -0.89 3.86 11.38
CA LYS A 92 0.36 3.45 12.04
C LYS A 92 1.43 2.81 11.16
N ILE A 93 1.11 2.41 9.93
CA ILE A 93 2.12 1.87 9.01
C ILE A 93 2.72 3.04 8.23
N CYS A 94 3.97 3.41 8.57
CA CYS A 94 4.69 4.43 7.82
C CYS A 94 4.76 4.02 6.33
N PRO A 95 4.20 4.83 5.42
CA PRO A 95 4.23 4.51 3.99
C PRO A 95 5.66 4.59 3.49
N ARG A 96 5.96 3.84 2.42
CA ARG A 96 7.24 4.00 1.72
C ARG A 96 7.29 5.36 1.03
N MET A 97 8.49 5.81 0.65
CA MET A 97 8.66 7.14 0.05
C MET A 97 7.88 7.33 -1.26
N ASP A 98 7.83 6.31 -2.11
CA ASP A 98 7.03 6.29 -3.35
C ASP A 98 5.52 6.37 -3.08
N GLU A 99 5.04 5.65 -2.07
CA GLU A 99 3.65 5.68 -1.59
C GLU A 99 3.31 7.06 -1.00
N ALA A 100 4.19 7.64 -0.18
CA ALA A 100 4.03 8.98 0.39
C ALA A 100 3.91 10.04 -0.72
N LEU A 101 4.75 9.97 -1.75
CA LEU A 101 4.66 10.83 -2.93
C LEU A 101 3.34 10.65 -3.67
N ALA A 102 2.83 9.42 -3.79
CA ALA A 102 1.52 9.16 -4.38
C ALA A 102 0.39 9.78 -3.55
N MET A 103 0.43 9.67 -2.23
CA MET A 103 -0.56 10.29 -1.33
C MET A 103 -0.60 11.81 -1.50
N ILE A 104 0.55 12.47 -1.66
CA ILE A 104 0.61 13.92 -1.93
C ILE A 104 -0.07 14.25 -3.27
N ARG A 105 0.28 13.54 -4.35
CA ARG A 105 -0.30 13.77 -5.68
C ARG A 105 -1.82 13.60 -5.71
N HIS A 106 -2.34 12.66 -4.91
CA HIS A 106 -3.77 12.35 -4.84
C HIS A 106 -4.52 13.14 -3.75
N GLY A 107 -3.86 14.05 -3.03
CA GLY A 107 -4.49 14.90 -2.02
C GLY A 107 -4.83 14.19 -0.70
N ASN A 108 -4.30 12.98 -0.47
CA ASN A 108 -4.56 12.15 0.72
C ASN A 108 -3.68 12.54 1.92
N LEU A 109 -3.56 13.85 2.18
CA LEU A 109 -2.62 14.39 3.17
C LEU A 109 -2.97 13.99 4.61
N HIS A 110 -4.25 13.75 4.91
CA HIS A 110 -4.69 13.32 6.24
C HIS A 110 -4.01 12.00 6.67
N ARG A 111 -3.81 11.07 5.73
CA ARG A 111 -3.17 9.77 6.00
C ARG A 111 -1.64 9.86 6.05
N LEU A 112 -1.07 10.92 5.49
CA LEU A 112 0.38 11.15 5.48
C LEU A 112 0.86 11.86 6.75
N LYS A 113 0.04 12.77 7.29
CA LYS A 113 0.37 13.61 8.46
C LYS A 113 0.93 12.82 9.65
N PRO A 114 0.35 11.68 10.07
CA PRO A 114 0.88 10.89 11.20
C PRO A 114 2.28 10.33 10.97
N HIS A 115 2.71 10.22 9.71
CA HIS A 115 3.97 9.61 9.31
C HIS A 115 5.05 10.60 8.87
N LEU A 116 4.71 11.89 8.77
CA LEU A 116 5.66 12.94 8.41
C LEU A 116 6.95 12.93 9.25
N PRO A 117 6.91 12.78 10.59
CA PRO A 117 8.13 12.75 11.38
C PRO A 117 9.12 11.65 10.98
N THR A 118 8.59 10.45 10.73
CA THR A 118 9.40 9.28 10.37
C THR A 118 9.97 9.43 8.96
N LEU A 119 9.15 9.88 8.01
CA LEU A 119 9.56 10.13 6.63
C LEU A 119 10.62 11.23 6.53
N LEU A 120 10.48 12.31 7.31
CA LEU A 120 11.47 13.38 7.37
C LEU A 120 12.81 12.86 7.91
N LYS A 121 12.80 12.05 8.97
CA LYS A 121 14.01 11.42 9.51
C LYS A 121 14.68 10.48 8.50
N GLU A 122 13.91 9.72 7.71
CA GLU A 122 14.46 8.87 6.64
C GLU A 122 15.08 9.68 5.49
N LEU A 123 14.64 10.92 5.25
CA LEU A 123 15.20 11.79 4.21
C LEU A 123 16.49 12.52 4.64
N VAL A 124 16.78 12.62 5.93
CA VAL A 124 17.95 13.34 6.46
C VAL A 124 19.27 12.94 5.77
N PRO A 125 19.64 11.64 5.65
CA PRO A 125 20.91 11.26 5.02
C PRO A 125 21.00 11.69 3.55
N PHE A 126 19.87 11.75 2.84
CA PHE A 126 19.82 12.19 1.46
C PHE A 126 20.01 13.71 1.34
N LEU A 127 19.41 14.49 2.25
CA LEU A 127 19.58 15.94 2.30
C LEU A 127 21.01 16.35 2.67
N GLU A 128 21.62 15.63 3.61
CA GLU A 128 23.04 15.80 3.96
C GLU A 128 23.95 15.53 2.76
N LEU A 129 23.66 14.48 1.98
CA LEU A 129 24.39 14.18 0.75
C LEU A 129 24.23 15.29 -0.30
N VAL A 130 23.03 15.85 -0.47
CA VAL A 130 22.79 16.97 -1.39
C VAL A 130 23.61 18.20 -0.98
N ASN A 131 23.65 18.52 0.32
CA ASN A 131 24.46 19.63 0.85
C ASN A 131 25.96 19.43 0.62
N GLN A 132 26.46 18.20 0.61
CA GLN A 132 27.86 17.91 0.29
C GLN A 132 28.19 18.11 -1.19
N GLN A 133 27.19 17.98 -2.07
CA GLN A 133 27.34 18.04 -3.53
C GLN A 133 27.00 19.43 -4.11
N SER A 134 26.36 20.31 -3.34
CA SER A 134 25.86 21.61 -3.80
C SER A 134 26.29 22.75 -2.88
N VAL A 135 26.97 23.75 -3.42
CA VAL A 135 27.44 24.93 -2.67
C VAL A 135 26.40 26.07 -2.66
N GLU A 136 25.48 26.08 -3.62
CA GLU A 136 24.53 27.18 -3.82
C GLU A 136 23.18 26.99 -3.11
N ALA A 137 22.82 25.75 -2.77
CA ALA A 137 21.55 25.42 -2.12
C ALA A 137 21.83 24.54 -0.92
N GLN A 138 21.87 25.15 0.26
CA GLN A 138 22.07 24.45 1.53
C GLN A 138 20.72 24.26 2.21
N VAL A 139 20.31 23.00 2.34
CA VAL A 139 19.12 22.62 3.10
C VAL A 139 19.49 22.60 4.58
N ASP A 140 18.77 23.37 5.40
CA ASP A 140 18.96 23.34 6.85
C ASP A 140 18.36 22.05 7.44
N VAL A 141 19.19 21.02 7.53
CA VAL A 141 18.82 19.72 8.08
C VAL A 141 18.46 19.84 9.56
N GLY A 142 19.07 20.78 10.29
CA GLY A 142 18.77 21.01 11.70
C GLY A 142 17.34 21.48 11.90
N GLN A 143 16.90 22.45 11.10
CA GLN A 143 15.53 22.94 11.09
C GLN A 143 14.52 21.83 10.74
N ILE A 144 14.86 20.93 9.80
CA ILE A 144 13.98 19.81 9.41
C ILE A 144 13.83 18.77 10.52
N CYS A 145 14.91 18.45 11.24
CA CYS A 145 14.86 17.58 12.40
C CYS A 145 13.99 18.17 13.52
N GLU A 146 14.12 19.47 13.79
CA GLU A 146 13.31 20.17 14.79
C GLU A 146 11.82 20.17 14.42
N ILE A 147 11.49 20.38 13.14
CA ILE A 147 10.11 20.24 12.64
C ILE A 147 9.60 18.81 12.84
N ALA A 148 10.41 17.79 12.56
CA ALA A 148 10.02 16.40 12.74
C ALA A 148 9.75 16.05 14.20
N GLU A 149 10.54 16.56 15.15
CA GLU A 149 10.35 16.36 16.59
C GLU A 149 9.10 17.07 17.12
N ASN A 150 8.85 18.31 16.68
CA ASN A 150 7.66 19.06 17.08
C ASN A 150 6.36 18.44 16.56
N LEU A 151 6.41 17.70 15.46
CA LEU A 151 5.27 16.96 14.91
C LEU A 151 5.00 15.61 15.63
N GLN A 152 5.86 15.19 16.58
CA GLN A 152 5.67 13.99 17.40
C GLN A 152 5.01 14.27 18.77
N ASN A 153 4.91 15.54 19.18
CA ASN A 153 4.29 16.00 20.43
C ASN A 153 2.87 16.53 20.20
#